data_AF-A0A7X7NJK1-F1
#
_entry.id   AF-A0A7X7NJK1-F1
#
_cell.length_a   1.000
_cell.length_b   1.000
_cell.length_c   1.000
_cell.angle_alpha   90.00
_cell.angle_beta   90.00
_cell.angle_gamma   90.00
#
_symmetry.space_group_name_H-M   'P 1'
#
loop_
_entity.id
_entity.type
_entity.pdbx_description
1 polymer ?
#
loop_
_entity_poly.entity_id
_entity_poly.type
_entity_poly.pdbx_seq_one_letter_code
_entity_poly.pdbx_strand_id
1 'polypeptide(L)'
;AIDNLSTVVRQIIATEEEERKQLIAQPEIQDKIWRSLGILRTARMLSGDETFELASNLRLGVACGVYKGEKIDPGAPSKLIALSGSATLTVKSGKKLSAAERDALRAETVRNIMGDH
;
A
#
# COMPACT_ATOMS: atom_id res chain seq x y z
N ALA A 1 31.08 17.33 4.67
CA ALA A 1 30.21 16.42 5.45
C ALA A 1 28.86 16.21 4.77
N ILE A 2 28.14 17.26 4.38
CA ILE A 2 26.86 17.18 3.64
C ILE A 2 27.03 16.55 2.24
N ASP A 3 28.13 16.85 1.54
CA ASP A 3 28.39 16.28 0.19
C ASP A 3 28.63 14.77 0.18
N ASN A 4 29.21 14.22 1.25
CA ASN A 4 29.38 12.77 1.38
C ASN A 4 28.04 12.09 1.62
N LEU A 5 27.17 12.66 2.45
CA LEU A 5 25.82 12.12 2.67
C LEU A 5 24.97 12.20 1.41
N SER A 6 25.04 13.32 0.66
CA SER A 6 24.30 13.46 -0.59
C SER A 6 24.76 12.46 -1.66
N THR A 7 26.07 12.19 -1.72
CA THR A 7 26.65 11.18 -2.62
C THR A 7 26.18 9.77 -2.25
N VAL A 8 26.23 9.42 -0.97
CA VAL A 8 25.77 8.11 -0.47
C VAL A 8 24.28 7.92 -0.72
N VAL A 9 23.45 8.93 -0.47
CA VAL A 9 22.00 8.87 -0.72
C VAL A 9 21.71 8.64 -2.22
N ARG A 10 22.42 9.31 -3.12
CA ARG A 10 22.26 9.10 -4.57
C ARG A 10 22.66 7.69 -5.00
N GLN A 11 23.72 7.13 -4.42
CA GLN A 11 24.12 5.74 -4.69
C GLN A 11 23.07 4.75 -4.22
N ILE A 12 22.52 4.93 -3.01
CA ILE A 12 21.44 4.09 -2.48
C ILE A 12 20.21 4.13 -3.40
N ILE A 13 19.81 5.32 -3.87
CA ILE A 13 18.69 5.48 -4.80
C ILE A 13 18.98 4.72 -6.11
N ALA A 14 20.16 4.90 -6.70
CA ALA A 14 20.50 4.25 -7.97
C ALA A 14 20.53 2.72 -7.85
N THR A 15 21.08 2.18 -6.77
CA THR A 15 21.10 0.73 -6.51
C THR A 15 19.68 0.19 -6.34
N GLU A 16 18.86 0.85 -5.52
CA GLU A 16 17.50 0.39 -5.26
C GLU A 16 16.63 0.48 -6.53
N GLU A 17 16.79 1.51 -7.37
CA GLU A 17 16.09 1.58 -8.66
C GLU A 17 16.43 0.41 -9.60
N GLU A 18 17.69 -0.03 -9.62
CA GLU A 18 18.11 -1.16 -10.46
C GLU A 18 17.60 -2.49 -9.91
N GLU A 19 17.76 -2.72 -8.60
CA GLU A 19 17.24 -3.91 -7.93
C GLU A 19 15.72 -4.02 -8.07
N ARG A 20 15.00 -2.90 -7.97
CA ARG A 20 13.54 -2.85 -8.12
C ARG A 20 13.09 -3.30 -9.51
N LYS A 21 13.83 -2.95 -10.58
CA LYS A 21 13.53 -3.41 -11.95
C LYS A 21 13.70 -4.91 -12.11
N GLN A 22 14.73 -5.48 -11.49
CA GLN A 22 14.96 -6.93 -11.54
C GLN A 22 13.92 -7.67 -10.70
N LEU A 23 13.58 -7.13 -9.53
CA LEU A 23 12.56 -7.69 -8.64
C LEU A 23 11.20 -7.73 -9.33
N ILE A 24 10.79 -6.65 -10.00
CA ILE A 24 9.47 -6.56 -10.63
C ILE A 24 9.33 -7.43 -11.88
N ALA A 25 10.44 -7.87 -12.48
CA ALA A 25 10.42 -8.81 -13.59
C ALA A 25 10.07 -10.24 -13.16
N GLN A 26 10.17 -10.55 -11.86
CA GLN A 26 9.87 -11.88 -11.33
C GLN A 26 8.34 -12.13 -11.33
N PRO A 27 7.85 -13.22 -11.95
CA PRO A 27 6.43 -13.54 -12.00
C PRO A 27 5.75 -13.61 -10.63
N GLU A 28 6.45 -14.09 -9.61
CA GLU A 28 5.95 -14.20 -8.24
C GLU A 28 5.70 -12.84 -7.60
N ILE A 29 6.54 -11.85 -7.93
CA ILE A 29 6.37 -10.48 -7.45
C ILE A 29 5.20 -9.80 -8.16
N GLN A 30 5.07 -10.02 -9.48
CA GLN A 30 3.91 -9.56 -10.25
C GLN A 30 2.60 -10.12 -9.67
N ASP A 31 2.54 -11.43 -9.44
CA ASP A 31 1.37 -12.08 -8.83
C ASP A 31 1.07 -11.50 -7.44
N LYS A 32 2.09 -11.35 -6.58
CA LYS A 32 1.93 -10.75 -5.23
C LYS A 32 1.34 -9.34 -5.29
N ILE A 33 1.79 -8.50 -6.23
CA ILE A 33 1.30 -7.13 -6.43
C ILE A 33 -0.16 -7.12 -6.88
N TRP A 34 -0.50 -7.94 -7.89
CA TRP A 34 -1.87 -8.03 -8.39
C TRP A 34 -2.84 -8.65 -7.37
N ARG A 35 -2.41 -9.67 -6.63
CA ARG A 35 -3.20 -10.22 -5.51
C ARG A 35 -3.46 -9.16 -4.44
N SER A 36 -2.45 -8.35 -4.14
CA SER A 36 -2.61 -7.26 -3.16
C SER A 36 -3.67 -6.26 -3.60
N LEU A 37 -3.66 -5.88 -4.88
CA LEU A 37 -4.69 -5.02 -5.47
C LEU A 37 -6.10 -5.65 -5.35
N GLY A 38 -6.23 -6.94 -5.70
CA GLY A 38 -7.51 -7.65 -5.61
C GLY A 38 -8.06 -7.72 -4.19
N ILE A 39 -7.20 -8.01 -3.20
CA ILE A 39 -7.57 -8.03 -1.79
C ILE A 39 -8.02 -6.64 -1.33
N LEU A 40 -7.24 -5.59 -1.61
CA LEU A 40 -7.60 -4.21 -1.23
C LEU A 40 -8.96 -3.77 -1.81
N ARG A 41 -9.34 -4.25 -2.99
CA ARG A 41 -10.64 -3.92 -3.61
C ARG A 41 -11.82 -4.71 -3.06
N THR A 42 -11.59 -5.92 -2.54
CA THR A 42 -12.68 -6.87 -2.26
C THR A 42 -12.82 -7.29 -0.81
N ALA A 43 -11.75 -7.25 -0.02
CA ALA A 43 -11.69 -7.77 1.34
C ALA A 43 -12.82 -7.22 2.21
N ARG A 44 -13.35 -8.06 3.12
CA ARG A 44 -14.42 -7.69 4.07
C ARG A 44 -13.92 -7.56 5.51
N MET A 45 -12.73 -8.09 5.78
CA MET A 45 -11.99 -7.91 7.02
C MET A 45 -10.52 -7.75 6.66
N LEU A 46 -9.84 -6.79 7.29
CA LEU A 46 -8.41 -6.60 7.12
C LEU A 46 -7.80 -6.20 8.46
N SER A 47 -6.73 -6.87 8.85
CA SER A 47 -5.93 -6.42 9.99
C SER A 47 -5.11 -5.17 9.62
N GLY A 48 -4.57 -4.49 10.63
CA GLY A 48 -3.69 -3.34 10.40
C GLY A 48 -2.41 -3.72 9.64
N ASP A 49 -1.73 -4.76 10.12
CA ASP A 49 -0.46 -5.23 9.56
C ASP A 49 -0.62 -5.72 8.12
N GLU A 50 -1.68 -6.49 7.86
CA GLU A 50 -2.03 -6.93 6.51
C GLU A 50 -2.30 -5.73 5.59
N THR A 51 -3.04 -4.72 6.06
CA THR A 51 -3.29 -3.52 5.26
C THR A 51 -2.00 -2.77 4.91
N PHE A 52 -1.04 -2.71 5.84
CA PHE A 52 0.27 -2.09 5.58
C PHE A 52 1.08 -2.88 4.56
N GLU A 53 1.11 -4.22 4.64
CA GLU A 53 1.79 -5.04 3.65
C GLU A 53 1.17 -4.87 2.26
N LEU A 54 -0.16 -4.96 2.16
CA LEU A 54 -0.89 -4.78 0.91
C LEU A 54 -0.67 -3.38 0.30
N ALA A 55 -0.70 -2.34 1.13
CA ALA A 55 -0.43 -0.96 0.69
C ALA A 55 1.02 -0.79 0.21
N SER A 56 1.98 -1.49 0.82
CA SER A 56 3.38 -1.51 0.39
C SER A 56 3.53 -2.14 -1.00
N ASN A 57 2.89 -3.30 -1.22
CA ASN A 57 2.87 -3.95 -2.54
C ASN A 57 2.18 -3.08 -3.60
N LEU A 58 1.07 -2.42 -3.23
CA LEU A 58 0.39 -1.47 -4.11
C LEU A 58 1.33 -0.32 -4.50
N ARG A 59 2.05 0.27 -3.54
CA ARG A 59 3.02 1.34 -3.78
C ARG A 59 4.13 0.92 -4.73
N LEU A 60 4.67 -0.28 -4.55
CA LEU A 60 5.67 -0.85 -5.45
C LEU A 60 5.13 -0.97 -6.88
N GLY A 61 3.92 -1.53 -7.03
CA GLY A 61 3.27 -1.67 -8.34
C GLY A 61 3.01 -0.33 -9.03
N VAL A 62 2.61 0.71 -8.28
CA VAL A 62 2.42 2.07 -8.80
C VAL A 62 3.75 2.67 -9.23
N ALA A 63 4.79 2.59 -8.39
CA ALA A 63 6.11 3.15 -8.68
C ALA A 63 6.77 2.50 -9.92
N CYS A 64 6.48 1.21 -10.17
CA CYS A 64 7.00 0.47 -11.32
C CYS A 64 6.08 0.50 -12.55
N GLY A 65 4.92 1.15 -12.50
CA GLY A 65 3.98 1.21 -13.62
C GLY A 65 3.40 -0.15 -14.02
N VAL A 66 3.19 -1.04 -13.05
CA VAL A 66 2.70 -2.42 -13.26
C VAL A 66 1.25 -2.44 -13.77
N TYR A 67 0.43 -1.52 -13.26
CA TYR A 67 -1.02 -1.52 -13.44
C TYR A 67 -1.46 -0.89 -14.77
N LYS A 68 -0.86 -1.32 -15.89
CA LYS A 68 -1.25 -0.86 -17.23
C LYS A 68 -2.70 -1.26 -17.52
N GLY A 69 -3.54 -0.28 -17.86
CA GLY A 69 -4.96 -0.48 -18.14
C GLY A 69 -5.89 -0.35 -16.94
N GLU A 70 -5.34 -0.24 -15.73
CA GLU A 70 -6.08 0.00 -14.49
C GLU A 70 -5.87 1.44 -14.03
N LYS A 71 -6.94 2.14 -13.68
CA LYS A 71 -6.83 3.47 -13.07
C LYS A 71 -6.62 3.32 -11.58
N ILE A 72 -5.40 3.62 -11.13
CA ILE A 72 -5.05 3.64 -9.70
C ILE A 72 -4.60 5.05 -9.36
N ASP A 73 -5.21 5.64 -8.33
CA ASP A 73 -4.76 6.89 -7.75
C ASP A 73 -3.33 6.71 -7.19
N PRO A 74 -2.32 7.45 -7.69
CA PRO A 74 -0.95 7.37 -7.17
C PRO A 74 -0.84 7.70 -5.68
N GLY A 75 -1.79 8.46 -5.13
CA GLY A 75 -1.90 8.78 -3.71
C GLY A 75 -2.59 7.69 -2.87
N ALA A 76 -3.18 6.66 -3.48
CA ALA A 76 -3.92 5.62 -2.76
C ALA A 76 -3.07 4.92 -1.68
N PRO A 77 -1.82 4.48 -1.92
CA PRO A 77 -1.01 3.84 -0.87
C PRO A 77 -0.83 4.71 0.38
N SER A 78 -0.56 6.00 0.19
CA SER A 78 -0.41 6.96 1.29
C SER A 78 -1.71 7.16 2.05
N LYS A 79 -2.84 7.26 1.33
CA LYS A 79 -4.19 7.35 1.94
C LYS A 79 -4.53 6.11 2.75
N LEU A 80 -4.22 4.91 2.22
CA LEU A 80 -4.44 3.65 2.93
C LEU A 80 -3.70 3.67 4.27
N ILE A 81 -2.40 3.99 4.27
CA ILE A 81 -1.59 4.04 5.50
C ILE A 81 -2.16 5.06 6.51
N ALA A 82 -2.52 6.26 6.06
CA ALA A 82 -2.99 7.33 6.93
C ALA A 82 -4.38 7.07 7.53
N LEU A 83 -5.30 6.49 6.74
CA LEU A 83 -6.72 6.41 7.07
C LEU A 83 -7.15 5.04 7.62
N SER A 84 -6.34 3.99 7.46
CA SER A 84 -6.65 2.63 7.96
C SER A 84 -6.08 2.33 9.35
N GLY A 85 -5.30 3.24 9.93
CA GLY A 85 -4.70 3.08 11.25
C GLY A 85 -5.74 2.98 12.37
N SER A 86 -5.48 2.14 13.38
CA SER A 86 -6.44 1.87 14.47
C SER A 86 -6.91 3.12 15.23
N ALA A 87 -6.01 4.08 15.49
CA ALA A 87 -6.35 5.33 16.15
C ALA A 87 -7.28 6.18 15.28
N THR A 88 -6.95 6.32 13.98
CA THR A 88 -7.75 7.04 12.99
C THR A 88 -9.15 6.44 12.87
N LEU A 89 -9.27 5.12 12.78
CA LEU A 89 -10.56 4.42 12.68
C LEU A 89 -11.41 4.62 13.95
N THR A 90 -10.79 4.55 15.12
CA THR A 90 -11.50 4.75 16.40
C THR A 90 -12.05 6.17 16.49
N VAL A 91 -11.22 7.19 16.19
CA VAL A 91 -11.64 8.60 16.17
C VAL A 91 -12.76 8.82 15.15
N LYS A 92 -12.63 8.29 13.94
CA LYS A 92 -13.64 8.42 12.88
C LYS A 92 -14.97 7.77 13.24
N SER A 93 -14.94 6.66 13.98
CA SER A 93 -16.17 5.94 14.39
C SER A 93 -16.92 6.59 15.56
N GLY A 94 -16.27 7.48 16.32
CA GLY A 94 -16.85 8.12 17.51
C GLY A 94 -17.14 7.17 18.68
N LYS A 95 -16.77 5.88 18.59
CA LYS A 95 -16.99 4.87 19.63
C LYS A 95 -15.75 4.00 19.86
N LYS A 96 -15.72 3.29 21.00
CA LYS A 96 -14.78 2.17 21.16
C LYS A 96 -15.18 1.04 20.21
N LEU A 97 -14.22 0.53 19.46
CA LEU A 97 -14.38 -0.58 18.54
C LEU A 97 -13.67 -1.82 19.08
N SER A 98 -14.29 -2.97 18.98
CA SER A 98 -13.61 -4.27 19.14
C SER A 98 -12.57 -4.49 18.03
N ALA A 99 -11.72 -5.51 18.16
CA ALA A 99 -10.77 -5.86 17.09
C ALA A 99 -11.50 -6.21 15.77
N ALA A 100 -12.54 -7.04 15.84
CA ALA A 100 -13.31 -7.44 14.66
C ALA A 100 -14.04 -6.25 13.99
N GLU A 101 -14.64 -5.35 14.78
CA GLU A 101 -15.27 -4.14 14.23
C GLU A 101 -14.23 -3.22 13.57
N ARG A 102 -13.03 -3.10 14.15
CA ARG A 102 -11.94 -2.33 13.52
C ARG A 102 -11.53 -2.94 12.19
N ASP A 103 -11.40 -4.25 12.12
CA ASP A 103 -10.95 -4.93 10.90
C ASP A 103 -12.00 -4.86 9.78
N ALA A 104 -13.28 -4.93 10.12
CA ALA A 104 -14.38 -4.71 9.18
C ALA A 104 -14.43 -3.25 8.68
N LEU A 105 -14.37 -2.28 9.60
CA LEU A 105 -14.37 -0.86 9.25
C LEU A 105 -13.12 -0.45 8.45
N ARG A 106 -11.98 -1.09 8.75
CA ARG A 106 -10.75 -0.94 7.99
C ARG A 106 -10.95 -1.39 6.56
N ALA A 107 -11.46 -2.61 6.37
CA ALA A 107 -11.71 -3.14 5.04
C ALA A 107 -12.68 -2.25 4.25
N GLU A 108 -13.73 -1.72 4.87
CA GLU A 108 -14.62 -0.75 4.25
C GLU A 108 -13.90 0.54 3.83
N THR A 109 -13.12 1.13 4.74
CA THR A 109 -12.35 2.36 4.46
C THR A 109 -11.36 2.14 3.33
N VAL A 110 -10.69 0.99 3.31
CA VAL A 110 -9.75 0.60 2.26
C VAL A 110 -10.45 0.54 0.90
N ARG A 111 -11.58 -0.16 0.79
CA ARG A 111 -12.34 -0.23 -0.48
C ARG A 111 -12.79 1.14 -0.96
N ASN A 112 -13.29 1.99 -0.06
CA ASN A 112 -13.68 3.36 -0.41
C ASN A 112 -12.51 4.20 -0.95
N ILE A 113 -11.28 3.96 -0.47
CA ILE A 113 -10.08 4.62 -0.99
C ILE A 113 -9.70 4.08 -2.38
N MET A 114 -9.86 2.77 -2.59
CA MET A 114 -9.54 2.14 -3.87
C MET A 114 -10.54 2.49 -4.99
N GLY A 115 -11.75 2.94 -4.61
CA GLY A 115 -12.84 3.24 -5.53
C GLY A 115 -13.62 1.97 -5.92
N ASP A 116 -14.89 2.15 -6.26
CA ASP A 116 -15.69 1.09 -6.88
C ASP A 116 -15.32 0.96 -8.37
N HIS A 117 -15.15 -0.29 -8.82
CA HIS A 117 -14.95 -0.67 -10.22
C HIS A 117 -16.27 -0.95 -10.91
#